data_AF-A0A9D4QWX0-F1
#
_entry.id   AF-A0A9D4QWX0-F1
#
_cell.length_a   1.000
_cell.length_b   1.000
_cell.length_c   1.000
_cell.angle_alpha   90.00
_cell.angle_beta   90.00
_cell.angle_gamma   90.00
#
_symmetry.space_group_name_H-M   'P 1'
#
loop_
_entity.id
_entity.type
_entity.pdbx_description
1 polymer ?
#
loop_
_entity_poly.entity_id
_entity_poly.type
_entity_poly.pdbx_seq_one_letter_code
_entity_poly.pdbx_strand_id
1 'polypeptide(L)'
;MGCQLEHITSTEWPALKAHMFRNRTRSTDVMFKQLLTDQNLKIRFKNILMLVEIILVVPTSSAICERGFSAMARIKSDWRASLQPDMLNCLMAISISGLAVL
;
A
#
# COMPACT_ATOMS: atom_id res chain seq x y z
N MET A 1 14.17 -9.99 -6.88
CA MET A 1 12.73 -9.99 -6.56
C MET A 1 12.15 -8.68 -7.06
N GLY A 2 11.24 -8.72 -8.03
CA GLY A 2 10.67 -7.53 -8.65
C GLY A 2 9.52 -7.91 -9.57
N CYS A 3 8.65 -6.95 -9.87
CA CYS A 3 7.46 -7.14 -10.70
C CYS A 3 7.86 -7.22 -12.19
N GLN A 4 7.49 -8.32 -12.86
CA GLN A 4 7.81 -8.55 -14.28
C GLN A 4 6.70 -7.95 -15.17
N LEU A 5 6.85 -6.69 -15.54
CA LEU A 5 5.86 -5.92 -16.31
C LEU A 5 5.46 -6.58 -17.63
N GLU A 6 6.42 -7.13 -18.38
CA GLU A 6 6.13 -7.81 -19.65
C GLU A 6 5.27 -9.06 -19.43
N HIS A 7 5.47 -9.77 -18.32
CA HIS A 7 4.69 -10.97 -18.00
C HIS A 7 3.24 -10.60 -17.63
N ILE A 8 3.04 -9.46 -16.97
CA ILE A 8 1.71 -8.93 -16.68
C ILE A 8 0.92 -8.70 -17.96
N THR A 9 1.50 -7.93 -18.89
CA THR A 9 0.79 -7.52 -20.10
C THR A 9 0.56 -8.68 -21.07
N SER A 10 1.55 -9.56 -21.22
CA SER A 10 1.49 -10.67 -22.18
C SER A 10 0.71 -11.88 -21.68
N THR A 11 0.75 -12.21 -20.37
CA THR A 11 0.20 -13.49 -19.87
C THR A 11 -0.79 -13.33 -18.72
N GLU A 12 -0.41 -12.64 -17.63
CA GLU A 12 -1.22 -12.65 -16.41
C GLU A 12 -2.52 -11.87 -16.58
N TRP A 13 -2.48 -10.69 -17.21
CA TRP A 13 -3.66 -9.85 -17.36
C TRP A 13 -4.74 -10.46 -18.26
N PRO A 14 -4.42 -11.02 -19.45
CA PRO A 14 -5.38 -11.78 -20.23
C PRO A 14 -5.95 -12.99 -19.46
N ALA A 15 -5.09 -13.75 -18.78
CA ALA A 15 -5.50 -14.94 -18.03
C ALA A 15 -6.41 -14.59 -16.84
N LEU A 16 -6.14 -13.48 -16.14
CA LEU A 16 -6.96 -12.98 -15.04
C LEU A 16 -8.33 -12.53 -15.56
N LYS A 17 -8.39 -11.78 -16.67
CA LYS A 17 -9.66 -11.39 -17.30
C LYS A 17 -10.50 -12.60 -17.69
N ALA A 18 -9.89 -13.61 -18.30
CA ALA A 18 -10.57 -14.86 -18.64
C ALA A 18 -11.08 -15.61 -17.39
N HIS A 19 -10.28 -15.64 -16.31
CA HIS A 19 -10.66 -16.24 -15.04
C HIS A 19 -11.86 -15.51 -14.41
N MET A 20 -11.84 -14.17 -14.39
CA MET A 20 -12.95 -13.36 -13.86
C MET A 20 -14.21 -13.51 -14.71
N PHE A 21 -14.10 -13.49 -16.04
CA PHE A 21 -15.24 -13.67 -16.94
C PHE A 21 -15.90 -15.05 -16.78
N ARG A 22 -15.09 -16.10 -16.60
CA ARG A 22 -15.56 -17.47 -16.36
C ARG A 22 -16.30 -17.60 -15.03
N ASN A 23 -15.90 -16.83 -14.02
CA ASN A 23 -16.49 -16.85 -12.68
C ASN A 23 -17.46 -15.69 -12.41
N ARG A 24 -17.89 -14.94 -13.44
CA ARG A 24 -18.67 -13.70 -13.32
C ARG A 24 -20.00 -13.81 -12.58
N THR A 25 -20.52 -15.03 -12.41
CA THR A 25 -21.74 -15.30 -11.64
C THR A 25 -21.52 -15.23 -10.13
N ARG A 26 -20.27 -15.28 -9.67
CA ARG A 26 -19.90 -15.06 -8.28
C ARG A 26 -19.83 -13.56 -7.99
N SER A 27 -19.99 -13.20 -6.72
CA SER A 27 -19.76 -11.84 -6.29
C SER A 27 -18.27 -11.47 -6.38
N THR A 28 -17.98 -10.19 -6.56
CA THR A 28 -16.61 -9.69 -6.72
C THR A 28 -15.79 -9.92 -5.46
N ASP A 29 -16.37 -9.73 -4.27
CA ASP A 29 -15.71 -9.95 -2.98
C ASP A 29 -15.22 -11.40 -2.82
N VAL A 30 -16.03 -12.39 -3.20
CA VAL A 30 -15.66 -13.81 -3.15
C VAL A 30 -14.49 -14.09 -4.10
N MET A 31 -14.52 -13.52 -5.31
CA MET A 31 -13.44 -13.70 -6.28
C MET A 31 -12.13 -13.06 -5.81
N PHE A 32 -12.18 -11.83 -5.29
CA PHE A 32 -11.00 -11.16 -4.75
C PHE A 32 -10.44 -11.89 -3.53
N LYS A 33 -11.30 -12.38 -2.64
CA LYS A 33 -10.88 -13.20 -1.50
C LYS A 33 -10.15 -14.45 -2.00
N GLN A 34 -10.71 -15.17 -2.97
CA GLN A 34 -10.08 -16.35 -3.56
C GLN A 34 -8.71 -16.02 -4.17
N LEU A 35 -8.61 -14.95 -4.95
CA LEU A 35 -7.36 -14.50 -5.56
C LEU A 35 -6.27 -14.18 -4.51
N LEU A 36 -6.66 -13.63 -3.36
CA LEU A 36 -5.78 -13.23 -2.27
C LEU A 36 -5.52 -14.35 -1.24
N THR A 37 -6.20 -15.49 -1.30
CA THR A 37 -6.00 -16.59 -0.34
C THR A 37 -5.53 -17.90 -0.98
N ASP A 38 -5.93 -18.19 -2.22
CA ASP A 38 -5.56 -19.42 -2.91
C ASP A 38 -4.11 -19.39 -3.39
N GLN A 39 -3.31 -20.36 -2.97
CA GLN A 39 -1.87 -20.40 -3.28
C GLN A 39 -1.58 -20.60 -4.77
N ASN A 40 -2.40 -21.37 -5.49
CA ASN A 40 -2.19 -21.59 -6.91
C ASN A 40 -2.49 -20.31 -7.70
N LEU A 41 -3.54 -19.59 -7.33
CA LEU A 41 -3.86 -18.28 -7.93
C LEU A 41 -2.79 -17.24 -7.60
N LYS A 42 -2.25 -17.25 -6.38
CA LYS A 42 -1.13 -16.37 -5.99
C LYS A 42 0.10 -16.58 -6.85
N ILE A 43 0.50 -17.84 -7.05
CA ILE A 43 1.67 -18.16 -7.89
C ILE A 43 1.40 -17.79 -9.34
N ARG A 44 0.19 -18.07 -9.84
CA ARG A 44 -0.21 -17.80 -11.23
C ARG A 44 -0.28 -16.31 -11.56
N PHE A 45 -0.73 -15.48 -10.63
CA PHE A 45 -0.95 -14.04 -10.82
C PHE A 45 -0.02 -13.19 -9.93
N LYS A 46 1.18 -13.70 -9.64
CA LYS A 46 2.10 -13.15 -8.65
C LYS A 46 2.44 -11.67 -8.90
N ASN A 47 2.61 -11.28 -10.16
CA ASN A 47 3.08 -9.93 -10.49
C ASN A 47 1.94 -8.92 -10.35
N ILE A 48 0.74 -9.28 -10.79
CA ILE A 48 -0.46 -8.45 -10.59
C ILE A 48 -0.79 -8.35 -9.09
N LEU A 49 -0.75 -9.47 -8.36
CA LEU A 49 -1.10 -9.47 -6.94
C LEU A 49 -0.12 -8.68 -6.09
N MET A 50 1.17 -8.67 -6.43
CA MET A 50 2.14 -7.79 -5.80
C MET A 50 1.73 -6.31 -5.92
N LEU A 51 1.23 -5.88 -7.08
CA LEU A 51 0.74 -4.51 -7.27
C LEU A 51 -0.53 -4.25 -6.45
N VAL A 52 -1.45 -5.21 -6.40
CA VAL A 52 -2.68 -5.11 -5.61
C VAL A 52 -2.36 -4.95 -4.12
N GLU A 53 -1.43 -5.76 -3.59
CA GLU A 53 -1.00 -5.66 -2.19
C GLU A 53 -0.39 -4.29 -1.87
N ILE A 54 0.42 -3.72 -2.77
CA ILE A 54 0.96 -2.35 -2.64
C ILE A 54 -0.18 -1.33 -2.62
N ILE A 55 -1.12 -1.40 -3.58
CA ILE A 55 -2.24 -0.45 -3.66
C ILE A 55 -3.11 -0.50 -2.41
N LEU A 56 -3.32 -1.68 -1.83
CA LEU A 56 -4.15 -1.85 -0.62
C LEU A 56 -3.53 -1.25 0.64
N VAL A 57 -2.20 -1.04 0.68
CA VAL A 57 -1.53 -0.38 1.81
C VAL A 57 -1.30 1.11 1.57
N VAL A 58 -1.43 1.59 0.33
CA VAL A 58 -1.33 3.03 0.03
C VAL A 58 -2.59 3.72 0.54
N PRO A 59 -2.48 4.75 1.40
CA PRO A 59 -3.63 5.49 1.89
C PRO A 59 -4.32 6.20 0.72
N THR A 60 -5.64 6.06 0.65
CA THR A 60 -6.47 6.68 -0.40
C THR A 60 -6.69 8.17 -0.21
N SER A 61 -6.28 8.74 0.93
CA SER A 61 -6.48 10.14 1.29
C SER A 61 -5.18 10.82 1.70
N SER A 62 -5.01 12.07 1.24
CA SER A 62 -3.94 12.97 1.67
C SER A 62 -4.05 13.43 3.12
N ALA A 63 -5.19 13.17 3.79
CA ALA A 63 -5.43 13.64 5.15
C ALA A 63 -4.36 13.15 6.16
N ILE A 64 -3.79 11.96 5.95
CA ILE A 64 -2.69 11.45 6.79
C ILE A 64 -1.43 12.31 6.59
N CYS A 65 -1.11 12.64 5.33
CA CYS A 65 0.01 13.51 4.98
C CYS A 65 -0.19 14.93 5.54
N GLU A 66 -1.39 15.48 5.42
CA GLU A 66 -1.76 16.80 5.95
C GLU A 66 -1.63 16.88 7.48
N ARG A 67 -2.03 15.81 8.18
CA ARG A 67 -1.78 15.68 9.63
C ARG A 67 -0.29 15.66 9.94
N GLY A 68 0.51 14.93 9.15
CA GLY A 68 1.97 14.92 9.27
C GLY A 68 2.58 16.31 9.08
N PHE A 69 2.16 17.06 8.05
CA PHE A 69 2.63 18.43 7.83
C PHE A 69 2.23 19.38 8.98
N SER A 70 1.01 19.22 9.51
CA SER A 70 0.56 20.00 10.66
C SER A 70 1.37 19.69 11.93
N ALA A 71 1.71 18.42 12.16
CA ALA A 71 2.58 18.01 13.25
C ALA A 71 4.00 18.60 13.10
N MET A 72 4.56 18.55 11.89
CA MET A 72 5.85 19.17 11.58
C MET A 72 5.84 20.67 11.81
N ALA A 73 4.78 21.37 11.38
CA ALA A 73 4.63 22.81 11.56
C ALA A 73 4.60 23.17 13.05
N ARG A 74 3.88 22.40 13.88
CA ARG A 74 3.87 22.57 15.34
C ARG A 74 5.25 22.39 15.95
N ILE A 75 5.91 21.25 15.70
CA ILE A 75 7.24 20.95 16.26
C ILE A 75 8.25 22.03 15.85
N LYS A 76 8.26 22.44 14.59
CA LYS A 76 9.15 23.51 14.12
C LYS A 76 8.80 24.85 14.76
N SER A 77 7.53 25.16 14.98
CA SER A 77 7.13 26.42 15.63
C SER A 77 7.55 26.44 17.11
N ASP A 78 7.33 25.35 17.83
CA ASP A 78 7.68 25.21 19.25
C ASP A 78 9.19 25.39 19.47
N TRP A 79 9.99 24.77 18.62
CA TRP A 79 11.46 24.86 18.67
C TRP A 79 12.03 25.98 17.78
N ARG A 80 11.19 26.87 17.23
CA ARG A 80 11.61 27.98 16.35
C ARG A 80 12.57 27.56 15.22
N ALA A 81 12.33 26.38 14.67
CA ALA A 81 13.13 25.74 13.64
C ALA A 81 14.63 25.55 14.00
N SER A 82 14.99 25.47 15.28
CA SER A 82 16.37 25.25 15.74
C SER A 82 16.79 23.76 15.78
N LEU A 83 15.86 22.84 15.50
CA LEU A 83 16.13 21.41 15.54
C LEU A 83 16.96 20.96 14.34
N GLN A 84 17.92 20.07 14.61
CA GLN A 84 18.58 19.32 13.56
C GLN A 84 17.60 18.37 12.85
N PRO A 85 17.80 18.06 11.55
CA PRO A 85 16.90 17.20 10.79
C PRO A 85 16.64 15.84 11.46
N ASP A 86 17.66 15.22 12.04
CA ASP A 86 17.53 13.92 12.71
C ASP A 86 16.62 13.99 13.93
N MET A 87 16.76 15.05 14.74
CA MET A 87 15.93 15.24 15.93
C MET A 87 14.48 15.57 15.54
N LEU A 88 14.28 16.35 14.47
CA LEU A 88 12.95 16.59 13.91
C LEU A 88 12.31 15.27 13.43
N ASN A 89 13.05 14.40 12.75
CA ASN A 89 12.56 13.10 12.30
C ASN A 89 12.14 12.21 13.47
N CYS A 90 12.93 12.17 14.55
CA CYS A 90 12.57 11.43 15.77
C CYS A 90 11.27 11.96 16.39
N LEU A 91 11.13 13.28 16.55
CA LEU A 91 9.92 13.89 17.10
C LEU A 91 8.70 13.68 16.18
N MET A 92 8.89 13.73 14.86
CA MET A 92 7.87 13.42 13.87
C MET A 92 7.41 11.96 13.96
N ALA A 93 8.34 11.01 14.12
CA ALA A 93 8.02 9.60 14.28
C ALA A 93 7.15 9.36 15.52
N ILE A 94 7.50 9.97 16.66
CA ILE A 94 6.73 9.91 17.90
C ILE A 94 5.35 10.55 17.73
N SER A 95 5.29 11.72 17.11
CA SER A 95 4.05 12.50 16.95
C SER A 95 3.04 11.86 15.99
N ILE A 96 3.52 11.20 14.93
CA ILE A 96 2.68 10.61 13.88
C ILE A 96 2.33 9.14 14.21
N SER A 97 3.29 8.36 14.68
CA SER A 97 3.12 6.91 14.90
C SER A 97 2.69 6.57 16.33
N GLY A 98 2.75 7.54 17.25
CA GLY A 98 2.49 7.32 18.67
C GLY A 98 3.62 6.52 19.36
N LEU A 99 3.46 6.27 20.67
CA LEU A 99 4.38 5.51 21.50
C LEU A 99 4.26 3.99 21.27
N ALA A 100 4.06 3.54 20.02
CA ALA A 100 3.83 2.13 19.69
C ALA A 100 5.11 1.40 19.23
N VAL A 101 6.29 2.01 19.40
CA VAL A 101 7.61 1.43 19.07
C VAL A 101 8.60 1.56 20.25
N LEU A 102 8.10 1.46 21.48
CA LEU A 102 8.90 1.20 22.69
C LEU A 102 8.29 0.04 23.46
#